data_AF-A0A9D2PH02-F1
#
_entry.id   AF-A0A9D2PH02-F1
#
_cell.length_a   1.000
_cell.length_b   1.000
_cell.length_c   1.000
_cell.angle_alpha   90.00
_cell.angle_beta   90.00
_cell.angle_gamma   90.00
#
_symmetry.space_group_name_H-M   'P 1'
#
loop_
_entity.id
_entity.type
_entity.pdbx_description
1 polymer ?
#
loop_
_entity_poly.entity_id
_entity_poly.type
_entity_poly.pdbx_seq_one_letter_code
_entity_poly.pdbx_strand_id
1 'polypeptide(L)'
;MSRLELQTPNHAQLVVEGLYKDLERRIESSPPGLCPVDISRAFLELCHAQSCGKCVPCRVGLGQLKNLLTDVLDGKADVRTLTVIRETAQSIMESADCAIGYEAANMVYKGAVGFKEDYLEHIMYHRCLSTLNQPVPCMFRCPARVDIPGYIALVREERYEDAIRLIRKDNPFPTTCGFICEHPCEALCRRNMIDDAVNIRGLKRMAADAAGYVAPPECALSTGKNVAVVGGGPSGLSAAYYLQLMGHQVTVFEMLPKLGGMLRYGIPNYRLPKDRLDQDIQAILDTGVKVEFGKDIGKDISLTELKEQYDAVLISIGASTDKKMGLEGEEADGVISAVQFLRNVALGQEERLDGQEVAVIGGGNVSMDAVRTAVRLGAKKVSILYRRRVADMTALPDEIQGAEAEGVEIRTLMAPSRVEKNAEGRVEGIWVTPQMISVIRDGRPSVRPSGEEDVLIPCQTLVVAIGQDIEYQHFEESGVPVQRGRISVEKFGGFEEMPGVFAGGDCASGPSTVISAVAAGKVIAANIDEYLGFHHEIRADVEIPEPRLEDKQPCGRVNMTEREAGERICDFEGVENCMTKAEACQEASRCLRCDHFGYGVFKGGRDIKW
;
A
#
# COMPACT_ATOMS: atom_id res chain seq x y z
N MET A 1 -15.26 -35.49 43.87
CA MET A 1 -14.88 -34.17 43.32
C MET A 1 -13.40 -34.22 42.99
N SER A 2 -13.02 -34.25 41.71
CA SER A 2 -11.61 -34.13 41.34
C SER A 2 -11.12 -32.75 41.76
N ARG A 3 -9.93 -32.67 42.39
CA ARG A 3 -9.32 -31.39 42.75
C ARG A 3 -9.14 -30.57 41.47
N LEU A 4 -9.48 -29.29 41.54
CA LEU A 4 -9.16 -28.34 40.48
C LEU A 4 -7.65 -28.09 40.51
N GLU A 5 -6.97 -28.37 39.41
CA GLU A 5 -5.54 -28.14 39.24
C GLU A 5 -5.31 -26.87 38.40
N LEU A 6 -4.33 -26.06 38.79
CA LEU A 6 -3.78 -25.01 37.93
C LEU A 6 -2.93 -25.70 36.87
N GLN A 7 -3.46 -25.84 35.64
CA GLN A 7 -2.69 -26.39 34.52
C GLN A 7 -1.62 -25.38 34.10
N THR A 8 -0.38 -25.61 34.51
CA THR A 8 0.79 -24.98 33.89
C THR A 8 1.21 -25.82 32.69
N PRO A 9 1.38 -25.22 31.49
CA PRO A 9 1.81 -25.96 30.33
C PRO A 9 3.18 -26.61 30.59
N ASN A 10 3.31 -27.89 30.27
CA ASN A 10 4.59 -28.58 30.39
C ASN A 10 5.53 -28.18 29.25
N HIS A 11 6.83 -28.51 29.37
CA HIS A 11 7.82 -28.15 28.37
C HIS A 11 7.45 -28.64 26.96
N ALA A 12 6.87 -29.84 26.83
CA ALA A 12 6.46 -30.37 25.54
C ALA A 12 5.32 -29.55 24.91
N GLN A 13 4.34 -29.10 25.70
CA GLN A 13 3.27 -28.23 25.23
C GLN A 13 3.81 -26.89 24.74
N LEU A 14 4.72 -26.26 25.49
CA LEU A 14 5.38 -25.02 25.09
C LEU A 14 6.19 -25.17 23.79
N VAL A 15 6.89 -26.30 23.62
CA VAL A 15 7.62 -26.59 22.38
C VAL A 15 6.68 -26.76 21.20
N VAL A 16 5.57 -27.49 21.38
CA VAL A 16 4.56 -27.67 20.32
C VAL A 16 3.91 -26.34 19.94
N GLU A 17 3.53 -25.50 20.91
CA GLU A 17 3.02 -24.15 20.66
C GLU A 17 4.04 -23.28 19.91
N GLY A 18 5.34 -23.40 20.25
CA GLY A 18 6.43 -22.77 19.53
C GLY A 18 6.49 -23.20 18.05
N LEU A 19 6.37 -24.50 17.78
CA LEU A 19 6.37 -25.04 16.41
C LEU A 19 5.19 -24.50 15.58
N TYR A 20 4.01 -24.33 16.18
CA TYR A 20 2.87 -23.72 15.49
C TYR A 20 3.14 -22.26 15.13
N LYS A 21 3.70 -21.47 16.04
CA LYS A 21 4.10 -20.08 15.77
C LYS A 21 5.21 -19.99 14.72
N ASP A 22 6.15 -20.93 14.72
CA ASP A 22 7.21 -20.98 13.70
C ASP A 22 6.64 -21.31 12.32
N LEU A 23 5.65 -22.19 12.25
CA LEU A 23 4.96 -22.52 11.00
C LEU A 23 4.17 -21.32 10.47
N GLU A 24 3.43 -20.62 11.33
CA GLU A 24 2.70 -19.39 10.99
C GLU A 24 3.65 -18.33 10.41
N ARG A 25 4.73 -17.99 11.13
CA ARG A 25 5.75 -17.03 10.66
C ARG A 25 6.38 -17.43 9.33
N ARG A 26 6.63 -18.72 9.10
CA ARG A 26 7.16 -19.23 7.82
C ARG A 26 6.17 -19.07 6.66
N ILE A 27 4.89 -19.34 6.91
CA ILE A 27 3.83 -19.15 5.91
C ILE A 27 3.70 -17.66 5.57
N GLU A 28 3.67 -16.78 6.56
CA GLU A 28 3.61 -15.33 6.35
C GLU A 28 4.82 -14.81 5.57
N SER A 29 6.01 -15.33 5.86
CA SER A 29 7.28 -14.93 5.23
C SER A 29 7.59 -15.68 3.93
N SER A 30 6.68 -16.52 3.46
CA SER A 30 6.94 -17.38 2.33
C SER A 30 7.26 -16.56 1.08
N PRO A 31 8.35 -16.88 0.36
CA PRO A 31 8.73 -16.11 -0.81
C PRO A 31 7.64 -16.24 -1.89
N PRO A 32 7.41 -15.18 -2.68
CA PRO A 32 6.56 -15.30 -3.86
C PRO A 32 7.20 -16.26 -4.87
N GLY A 33 6.37 -16.95 -5.66
CA GLY A 33 6.84 -17.91 -6.67
C GLY A 33 7.06 -19.34 -6.16
N LEU A 34 6.51 -19.71 -4.99
CA LEU A 34 6.37 -21.11 -4.62
C LEU A 34 5.43 -21.82 -5.60
N CYS A 35 5.76 -23.07 -5.96
CA CYS A 35 4.90 -23.88 -6.82
C CYS A 35 3.53 -24.07 -6.15
N PRO A 36 2.42 -23.65 -6.80
CA PRO A 36 1.10 -23.70 -6.18
C PRO A 36 0.57 -25.14 -6.03
N VAL A 37 1.04 -26.06 -6.88
CA VAL A 37 0.77 -27.51 -6.74
C VAL A 37 1.46 -28.06 -5.48
N ASP A 38 2.71 -27.66 -5.23
CA ASP A 38 3.47 -28.11 -4.05
C ASP A 38 2.90 -27.52 -2.75
N ILE A 39 2.53 -26.24 -2.75
CA ILE A 39 1.81 -25.62 -1.62
C ILE A 39 0.52 -26.39 -1.31
N SER A 40 -0.27 -26.71 -2.35
CA SER A 40 -1.52 -27.45 -2.16
C SER A 40 -1.27 -28.83 -1.54
N ARG A 41 -0.21 -29.52 -1.96
CA ARG A 41 0.18 -30.82 -1.38
C ARG A 41 0.61 -30.65 0.08
N ALA A 42 1.51 -29.71 0.38
CA ALA A 42 2.03 -29.50 1.73
C ALA A 42 0.92 -29.12 2.72
N PHE A 43 -0.01 -28.25 2.32
CA PHE A 43 -1.16 -27.88 3.14
C PHE A 43 -2.11 -29.06 3.34
N LEU A 44 -2.40 -29.82 2.28
CA LEU A 44 -3.22 -31.02 2.37
C LEU A 44 -2.63 -32.04 3.35
N GLU A 45 -1.31 -32.23 3.33
CA GLU A 45 -0.60 -33.11 4.29
C GLU A 45 -0.75 -32.61 5.74
N LEU A 46 -0.59 -31.31 5.97
CA LEU A 46 -0.81 -30.71 7.29
C LEU A 46 -2.25 -30.95 7.78
N CYS A 47 -3.25 -30.69 6.95
CA CYS A 47 -4.66 -30.92 7.31
C CYS A 47 -4.96 -32.40 7.51
N HIS A 48 -4.35 -33.29 6.72
CA HIS A 48 -4.52 -34.71 6.89
C HIS A 48 -3.93 -35.19 8.23
N ALA A 49 -2.80 -34.63 8.67
CA ALA A 49 -2.22 -34.91 9.98
C ALA A 49 -3.08 -34.38 11.15
N GLN A 50 -3.82 -33.28 10.94
CA GLN A 50 -4.75 -32.71 11.93
C GLN A 50 -6.10 -33.45 11.99
N SER A 51 -6.44 -34.21 10.95
CA SER A 51 -7.71 -34.92 10.86
C SER A 51 -7.81 -36.05 11.88
N CYS A 52 -9.00 -36.21 12.49
CA CYS A 52 -9.28 -37.36 13.34
C CYS A 52 -9.53 -38.67 12.57
N GLY A 53 -9.65 -38.63 11.24
CA GLY A 53 -9.82 -39.81 10.37
C GLY A 53 -11.13 -40.60 10.57
N LYS A 54 -12.15 -40.03 11.23
CA LYS A 54 -13.42 -40.73 11.49
C LYS A 54 -14.23 -40.96 10.22
N CYS A 55 -14.39 -39.93 9.38
CA CYS A 55 -15.10 -40.04 8.11
C CYS A 55 -14.20 -40.59 7.00
N VAL A 56 -14.80 -41.37 6.09
CA VAL A 56 -14.12 -41.94 4.91
C VAL A 56 -13.44 -40.87 4.02
N PRO A 57 -14.09 -39.73 3.68
CA PRO A 57 -13.45 -38.70 2.87
C PRO A 57 -12.15 -38.16 3.49
N CYS A 58 -12.10 -37.99 4.81
CA CYS A 58 -10.86 -37.57 5.47
C CYS A 58 -9.83 -38.70 5.61
N ARG A 59 -10.26 -39.91 5.97
CA ARG A 59 -9.35 -41.05 6.23
C ARG A 59 -8.67 -41.58 4.98
N VAL A 60 -9.40 -41.59 3.87
CA VAL A 60 -8.95 -42.17 2.60
C VAL A 60 -8.77 -41.08 1.55
N GLY A 61 -9.77 -40.21 1.40
CA GLY A 61 -9.82 -39.21 0.32
C GLY A 61 -8.65 -38.23 0.37
N LEU A 62 -8.35 -37.62 1.52
CA LEU A 62 -7.20 -36.70 1.65
C LEU A 62 -5.86 -37.40 1.33
N GLY A 63 -5.71 -38.67 1.73
CA GLY A 63 -4.54 -39.48 1.39
C GLY A 63 -4.41 -39.74 -0.11
N GLN A 64 -5.52 -40.01 -0.80
CA GLN A 64 -5.52 -40.18 -2.26
C GLN A 64 -5.19 -38.88 -2.99
N LEU A 65 -5.78 -37.76 -2.58
CA LEU A 65 -5.45 -36.45 -3.14
C LEU A 65 -3.95 -36.14 -3.01
N LYS A 66 -3.34 -36.42 -1.85
CA LYS A 66 -1.91 -36.24 -1.62
C LYS A 66 -1.06 -37.03 -2.62
N ASN A 67 -1.41 -38.29 -2.85
CA ASN A 67 -0.70 -39.14 -3.79
C ASN A 67 -0.82 -38.59 -5.22
N LEU A 68 -2.03 -38.20 -5.64
CA LEU A 68 -2.26 -37.63 -6.97
C LEU A 68 -1.47 -36.33 -7.20
N LEU A 69 -1.42 -35.44 -6.20
CA LEU A 69 -0.59 -34.23 -6.26
C LEU A 69 0.90 -34.56 -6.31
N THR A 70 1.33 -35.61 -5.61
CA THR A 70 2.71 -36.09 -5.66
C THR A 70 3.06 -36.64 -7.03
N ASP A 71 2.15 -37.40 -7.67
CA ASP A 71 2.35 -37.89 -9.04
C ASP A 71 2.47 -36.73 -10.05
N VAL A 72 1.75 -35.63 -9.86
CA VAL A 72 1.92 -34.41 -10.66
C VAL A 72 3.31 -33.82 -10.49
N LEU A 73 3.77 -33.64 -9.25
CA LEU A 73 5.08 -33.05 -8.96
C LEU A 73 6.24 -33.94 -9.43
N ASP A 74 6.07 -35.26 -9.36
CA ASP A 74 7.05 -36.25 -9.82
C ASP A 74 7.06 -36.43 -11.35
N GLY A 75 6.15 -35.77 -12.09
CA GLY A 75 6.03 -35.93 -13.54
C GLY A 75 5.48 -37.29 -13.99
N LYS A 76 4.78 -38.00 -13.10
CA LYS A 76 4.17 -39.32 -13.36
C LYS A 76 2.69 -39.24 -13.74
N ALA A 77 2.07 -38.08 -13.52
CA ALA A 77 0.66 -37.83 -13.81
C ALA A 77 0.39 -37.64 -15.32
N ASP A 78 -0.85 -37.89 -15.72
CA ASP A 78 -1.37 -37.56 -17.05
C ASP A 78 -2.50 -36.51 -16.95
N VAL A 79 -3.01 -36.06 -18.09
CA VAL A 79 -4.09 -35.04 -18.12
C VAL A 79 -5.36 -35.53 -17.43
N ARG A 80 -5.62 -36.84 -17.37
CA ARG A 80 -6.77 -37.41 -16.65
C ARG A 80 -6.59 -37.32 -15.15
N THR A 81 -5.35 -37.43 -14.65
CA THR A 81 -5.02 -37.24 -13.22
C THR A 81 -5.55 -35.90 -12.70
N LEU A 82 -5.45 -34.82 -13.48
CA LEU A 82 -5.99 -33.50 -13.09
C LEU A 82 -7.52 -33.51 -12.93
N THR A 83 -8.23 -34.20 -13.82
CA THR A 83 -9.68 -34.38 -13.70
C THR A 83 -10.01 -35.17 -12.43
N VAL A 84 -9.28 -36.25 -12.16
CA VAL A 84 -9.46 -37.09 -10.96
C VAL A 84 -9.19 -36.30 -9.68
N ILE A 85 -8.15 -35.46 -9.65
CA ILE A 85 -7.86 -34.56 -8.52
C ILE A 85 -9.07 -33.66 -8.25
N ARG A 86 -9.60 -33.00 -9.28
CA ARG A 86 -10.74 -32.08 -9.14
C ARG A 86 -11.99 -32.79 -8.63
N GLU A 87 -12.36 -33.92 -9.23
CA GLU A 87 -13.56 -34.67 -8.85
C GLU A 87 -13.43 -35.27 -7.44
N THR A 88 -12.26 -35.80 -7.10
CA THR A 88 -11.99 -36.34 -5.77
C THR A 88 -12.07 -35.22 -4.71
N ALA A 89 -11.49 -34.06 -5.00
CA ALA A 89 -11.55 -32.90 -4.10
C ALA A 89 -13.00 -32.43 -3.89
N GLN A 90 -13.78 -32.30 -4.96
CA GLN A 90 -15.19 -31.94 -4.86
C GLN A 90 -15.99 -32.95 -4.04
N SER A 91 -15.78 -34.25 -4.28
CA SER A 91 -16.47 -35.31 -3.52
C SER A 91 -16.15 -35.24 -2.03
N ILE A 92 -14.90 -34.97 -1.65
CA ILE A 92 -14.50 -34.79 -0.25
C ILE A 92 -15.14 -33.56 0.36
N MET A 93 -15.19 -32.43 -0.36
CA MET A 93 -15.88 -31.22 0.12
C MET A 93 -17.34 -31.48 0.41
N GLU A 94 -18.04 -32.19 -0.48
CA GLU A 94 -19.48 -32.44 -0.35
C GLU A 94 -19.82 -33.47 0.75
N SER A 95 -18.84 -34.29 1.17
CA SER A 95 -19.08 -35.42 2.09
C SER A 95 -18.31 -35.37 3.42
N ALA A 96 -17.43 -34.39 3.64
CA ALA A 96 -16.67 -34.27 4.87
C ALA A 96 -17.52 -33.77 6.05
N ASP A 97 -17.48 -34.50 7.17
CA ASP A 97 -18.22 -34.17 8.39
C ASP A 97 -17.70 -32.93 9.15
N CYS A 98 -16.52 -32.40 8.81
CA CYS A 98 -15.91 -31.29 9.55
C CYS A 98 -15.14 -30.32 8.65
N ALA A 99 -14.86 -29.14 9.20
CA ALA A 99 -14.15 -28.07 8.51
C ALA A 99 -12.75 -28.46 8.03
N ILE A 100 -12.01 -29.30 8.76
CA ILE A 100 -10.67 -29.74 8.34
C ILE A 100 -10.74 -30.48 7.00
N GLY A 101 -11.67 -31.44 6.88
CA GLY A 101 -11.85 -32.21 5.65
C GLY A 101 -12.34 -31.35 4.49
N TYR A 102 -13.34 -30.51 4.76
CA TYR A 102 -13.89 -29.59 3.77
C TYR A 102 -12.82 -28.63 3.25
N GLU A 103 -12.13 -27.89 4.13
CA GLU A 103 -11.18 -26.86 3.73
C GLU A 103 -9.94 -27.42 3.06
N ALA A 104 -9.45 -28.58 3.52
CA ALA A 104 -8.33 -29.26 2.87
C ALA A 104 -8.64 -29.61 1.40
N ALA A 105 -9.84 -30.15 1.14
CA ALA A 105 -10.25 -30.48 -0.21
C ALA A 105 -10.65 -29.24 -1.04
N ASN A 106 -11.29 -28.24 -0.40
CA ASN A 106 -11.64 -26.96 -1.02
C ASN A 106 -10.42 -26.24 -1.56
N MET A 107 -9.30 -26.25 -0.82
CA MET A 107 -8.05 -25.67 -1.29
C MET A 107 -7.54 -26.38 -2.56
N VAL A 108 -7.49 -27.72 -2.54
CA VAL A 108 -7.03 -28.50 -3.70
C VAL A 108 -7.94 -28.28 -4.91
N TYR A 109 -9.26 -28.23 -4.69
CA TYR A 109 -10.25 -27.94 -5.74
C TYR A 109 -10.03 -26.55 -6.34
N LYS A 110 -9.93 -25.51 -5.49
CA LYS A 110 -9.63 -24.13 -5.93
C LYS A 110 -8.33 -24.09 -6.70
N GLY A 111 -7.32 -24.86 -6.31
CA GLY A 111 -6.05 -24.92 -7.01
C GLY A 111 -6.14 -25.56 -8.39
N ALA A 112 -6.75 -26.74 -8.48
CA ALA A 112 -6.94 -27.46 -9.73
C ALA A 112 -7.76 -26.65 -10.77
N VAL A 113 -8.66 -25.78 -10.30
CA VAL A 113 -9.43 -24.87 -11.16
C VAL A 113 -8.68 -23.56 -11.44
N GLY A 114 -8.14 -22.92 -10.40
CA GLY A 114 -7.62 -21.55 -10.45
C GLY A 114 -6.23 -21.41 -11.06
N PHE A 115 -5.35 -22.41 -10.90
CA PHE A 115 -4.01 -22.43 -11.52
C PHE A 115 -3.80 -23.72 -12.33
N LYS A 116 -4.82 -24.07 -13.12
CA LYS A 116 -4.81 -25.24 -14.01
C LYS A 116 -3.55 -25.33 -14.89
N GLU A 117 -3.03 -24.19 -15.33
CA GLU A 117 -1.84 -24.12 -16.19
C GLU A 117 -0.58 -24.65 -15.47
N ASP A 118 -0.37 -24.36 -14.19
CA ASP A 118 0.75 -24.92 -13.42
C ASP A 118 0.67 -26.45 -13.36
N TYR A 119 -0.52 -27.02 -13.13
CA TYR A 119 -0.70 -28.48 -13.16
C TYR A 119 -0.35 -29.07 -14.53
N LEU A 120 -0.83 -28.46 -15.61
CA LEU A 120 -0.55 -28.94 -16.97
C LEU A 120 0.94 -28.82 -17.32
N GLU A 121 1.62 -27.79 -16.85
CA GLU A 121 3.05 -27.61 -17.07
C GLU A 121 3.90 -28.67 -16.36
N HIS A 122 3.51 -29.05 -15.12
CA HIS A 122 4.11 -30.19 -14.43
C HIS A 122 3.86 -31.52 -15.17
N ILE A 123 2.64 -31.73 -15.68
CA ILE A 123 2.22 -32.96 -16.37
C ILE A 123 2.87 -33.10 -17.75
N MET A 124 2.82 -32.05 -18.57
CA MET A 124 3.17 -32.10 -20.00
C MET A 124 4.64 -31.77 -20.27
N TYR A 125 5.21 -30.86 -19.48
CA TYR A 125 6.53 -30.28 -19.76
C TYR A 125 7.51 -30.47 -18.60
N HIS A 126 7.11 -31.15 -17.52
CA HIS A 126 7.91 -31.44 -16.34
C HIS A 126 8.62 -30.21 -15.77
N ARG A 127 7.92 -29.06 -15.79
CA ARG A 127 8.40 -27.78 -15.26
C ARG A 127 7.27 -27.03 -14.56
N CYS A 128 7.63 -26.08 -13.72
CA CYS A 128 6.67 -25.17 -13.06
C CYS A 128 6.75 -23.78 -13.70
N LEU A 129 5.62 -23.10 -13.88
CA LEU A 129 5.60 -21.70 -14.33
C LEU A 129 5.99 -20.75 -13.20
N SER A 130 5.64 -21.11 -11.96
CA SER A 130 5.84 -20.28 -10.78
C SER A 130 7.32 -20.13 -10.38
N THR A 131 8.20 -20.96 -10.92
CA THR A 131 9.63 -20.94 -10.61
C THR A 131 10.36 -19.71 -11.19
N LEU A 132 10.87 -18.87 -10.27
CA LEU A 132 12.22 -18.25 -10.33
C LEU A 132 12.41 -16.88 -11.04
N ASN A 133 11.56 -15.88 -10.78
CA ASN A 133 11.82 -14.49 -11.22
C ASN A 133 11.96 -13.45 -10.08
N GLN A 134 11.89 -13.83 -8.80
CA GLN A 134 11.72 -12.84 -7.71
C GLN A 134 12.60 -13.15 -6.49
N PRO A 135 13.90 -12.84 -6.55
CA PRO A 135 14.86 -13.33 -5.56
C PRO A 135 14.78 -12.64 -4.19
N VAL A 136 14.43 -11.36 -4.16
CA VAL A 136 14.51 -10.49 -2.97
C VAL A 136 13.10 -10.01 -2.56
N PRO A 137 12.50 -10.56 -1.48
CA PRO A 137 11.09 -10.31 -1.14
C PRO A 137 10.73 -8.85 -0.88
N CYS A 138 11.60 -8.10 -0.18
CA CYS A 138 11.34 -6.70 0.16
C CYS A 138 11.37 -5.80 -1.09
N MET A 139 12.29 -6.03 -2.04
CA MET A 139 12.29 -5.36 -3.34
C MET A 139 11.07 -5.79 -4.16
N PHE A 140 10.68 -7.06 -4.06
CA PHE A 140 9.56 -7.57 -4.82
C PHE A 140 8.23 -6.92 -4.42
N ARG A 141 8.02 -6.74 -3.12
CA ARG A 141 6.79 -6.16 -2.58
C ARG A 141 6.74 -4.64 -2.64
N CYS A 142 7.88 -3.98 -2.81
CA CYS A 142 7.92 -2.56 -3.06
C CYS A 142 7.42 -2.27 -4.49
N PRO A 143 6.32 -1.52 -4.69
CA PRO A 143 5.82 -1.24 -6.04
C PRO A 143 6.86 -0.58 -6.94
N ALA A 144 7.70 0.29 -6.39
CA ALA A 144 8.76 0.99 -7.12
C ALA A 144 10.06 0.16 -7.30
N ARG A 145 10.14 -1.06 -6.75
CA ARG A 145 11.30 -1.96 -6.84
C ARG A 145 12.60 -1.42 -6.21
N VAL A 146 12.50 -0.53 -5.23
CA VAL A 146 13.66 0.10 -4.56
C VAL A 146 14.65 -0.95 -4.04
N ASP A 147 15.96 -0.74 -4.27
CA ASP A 147 17.07 -1.58 -3.77
C ASP A 147 17.22 -1.48 -2.24
N ILE A 148 16.34 -2.18 -1.52
CA ILE A 148 16.24 -2.15 -0.07
C ILE A 148 17.47 -2.74 0.64
N PRO A 149 17.95 -3.95 0.30
CA PRO A 149 19.15 -4.49 0.96
C PRO A 149 20.38 -3.61 0.74
N GLY A 150 20.51 -2.99 -0.44
CA GLY A 150 21.61 -2.10 -0.76
C GLY A 150 21.66 -0.87 0.14
N TYR A 151 20.54 -0.12 0.26
CA TYR A 151 20.56 1.08 1.10
C TYR A 151 20.62 0.76 2.59
N ILE A 152 20.09 -0.39 3.04
CA ILE A 152 20.25 -0.82 4.43
C ILE A 152 21.72 -1.12 4.75
N ALA A 153 22.45 -1.73 3.81
CA ALA A 153 23.89 -1.93 3.97
C ALA A 153 24.65 -0.60 4.08
N LEU A 154 24.26 0.41 3.30
CA LEU A 154 24.83 1.75 3.36
C LEU A 154 24.51 2.46 4.69
N VAL A 155 23.27 2.36 5.17
CA VAL A 155 22.84 2.90 6.47
C VAL A 155 23.65 2.30 7.62
N ARG A 156 23.95 1.00 7.57
CA ARG A 156 24.77 0.33 8.58
C ARG A 156 26.18 0.92 8.67
N GLU A 157 26.77 1.30 7.54
CA GLU A 157 28.10 1.91 7.46
C GLU A 157 28.04 3.45 7.59
N GLU A 158 26.91 4.01 8.02
CA GLU A 158 26.66 5.46 8.15
C GLU A 158 26.84 6.25 6.83
N ARG A 159 26.80 5.57 5.67
CA ARG A 159 26.87 6.17 4.33
C ARG A 159 25.49 6.66 3.88
N TYR A 160 24.90 7.57 4.65
CA TYR A 160 23.50 8.00 4.46
C TYR A 160 23.26 8.71 3.12
N GLU A 161 24.17 9.56 2.66
CA GLU A 161 24.02 10.21 1.35
C GLU A 161 23.96 9.20 0.20
N ASP A 162 24.84 8.19 0.24
CA ASP A 162 24.87 7.11 -0.75
C ASP A 162 23.59 6.28 -0.70
N ALA A 163 23.03 6.05 0.49
CA ALA A 163 21.73 5.40 0.65
C ALA A 163 20.63 6.19 -0.08
N ILE A 164 20.62 7.52 0.06
CA ILE A 164 19.67 8.40 -0.64
C ILE A 164 19.89 8.39 -2.15
N ARG A 165 21.14 8.46 -2.63
CA ARG A 165 21.48 8.33 -4.06
C ARG A 165 20.95 7.02 -4.64
N LEU A 166 21.13 5.91 -3.93
CA LEU A 166 20.64 4.59 -4.36
C LEU A 166 19.11 4.53 -4.39
N ILE A 167 18.43 5.08 -3.37
CA ILE A 167 16.95 5.10 -3.33
C ILE A 167 16.38 5.90 -4.50
N ARG A 168 16.99 7.05 -4.84
CA ARG A 168 16.52 7.93 -5.92
C ARG A 168 16.62 7.36 -7.32
N LYS A 169 17.36 6.26 -7.51
CA LYS A 169 17.28 5.47 -8.73
C LYS A 169 15.85 5.00 -9.00
N ASP A 170 15.12 4.62 -7.94
CA ASP A 170 13.81 3.97 -8.03
C ASP A 170 12.67 4.81 -7.43
N ASN A 171 13.00 5.75 -6.53
CA ASN A 171 12.03 6.60 -5.83
C ASN A 171 12.58 8.01 -5.58
N PRO A 172 12.07 9.06 -6.24
CA PRO A 172 12.52 10.44 -6.04
C PRO A 172 12.05 11.05 -4.71
N PHE A 173 11.22 10.34 -3.94
CA PHE A 173 10.69 10.77 -2.66
C PHE A 173 11.22 9.93 -1.48
N PRO A 174 12.55 9.89 -1.23
CA PRO A 174 13.11 9.11 -0.14
C PRO A 174 12.63 9.59 1.23
N THR A 175 12.59 10.91 1.46
CA THR A 175 12.20 11.51 2.74
C THR A 175 10.73 11.25 3.02
N THR A 176 9.86 11.61 2.08
CA THR A 176 8.41 11.41 2.17
C THR A 176 8.08 9.94 2.45
N CYS A 177 8.68 9.00 1.71
CA CYS A 177 8.46 7.57 1.94
C CYS A 177 9.06 7.06 3.27
N GLY A 178 9.98 7.80 3.89
CA GLY A 178 10.44 7.53 5.26
C GLY A 178 9.39 7.89 6.32
N PHE A 179 8.57 8.92 6.06
CA PHE A 179 7.52 9.34 6.99
C PHE A 179 6.22 8.54 6.85
N ILE A 180 5.75 8.31 5.62
CA ILE A 180 4.34 7.92 5.39
C ILE A 180 4.13 6.59 4.63
N CYS A 181 5.20 5.86 4.29
CA CYS A 181 5.06 4.63 3.53
C CYS A 181 4.38 3.53 4.37
N GLU A 182 3.39 2.86 3.79
CA GLU A 182 2.71 1.68 4.36
C GLU A 182 3.58 0.41 4.34
N HIS A 183 4.86 0.53 3.96
CA HIS A 183 5.91 -0.48 4.12
C HIS A 183 5.53 -1.93 3.76
N PRO A 184 4.89 -2.19 2.59
CA PRO A 184 4.50 -3.53 2.17
C PRO A 184 5.70 -4.48 1.99
N CYS A 185 6.91 -3.92 1.90
CA CYS A 185 8.18 -4.63 1.85
C CYS A 185 8.55 -5.34 3.16
N GLU A 186 8.01 -4.92 4.30
CA GLU A 186 8.27 -5.53 5.61
C GLU A 186 7.44 -6.81 5.83
N ALA A 187 6.23 -6.85 5.25
CA ALA A 187 5.29 -7.97 5.42
C ALA A 187 5.85 -9.33 4.97
N LEU A 188 6.68 -9.37 3.92
CA LEU A 188 7.33 -10.60 3.43
C LEU A 188 8.84 -10.64 3.72
N CYS A 189 9.32 -9.87 4.70
CA CYS A 189 10.74 -9.88 5.05
C CYS A 189 11.14 -11.27 5.58
N ARG A 190 12.16 -11.91 5.00
CA ARG A 190 12.62 -13.24 5.46
C ARG A 190 13.08 -13.26 6.92
N ARG A 191 13.39 -12.10 7.49
CA ARG A 191 13.80 -11.98 8.91
C ARG A 191 12.68 -12.38 9.87
N ASN A 192 11.40 -12.26 9.47
CA ASN A 192 10.24 -12.77 10.21
C ASN A 192 10.34 -14.28 10.52
N MET A 193 11.12 -15.07 9.77
CA MET A 193 11.36 -16.49 10.05
C MET A 193 12.31 -16.73 11.25
N ILE A 194 13.04 -15.71 11.68
CA ILE A 194 14.04 -15.80 12.76
C ILE A 194 13.52 -15.06 14.00
N ASP A 195 13.17 -13.78 13.84
CA ASP A 195 12.59 -12.95 14.88
C ASP A 195 11.42 -12.12 14.34
N ASP A 196 11.69 -10.99 13.71
CA ASP A 196 10.73 -9.98 13.27
C ASP A 196 11.26 -9.23 12.03
N ALA A 197 10.43 -8.52 11.29
CA ALA A 197 10.83 -7.81 10.09
C ALA A 197 11.90 -6.75 10.41
N VAL A 198 12.72 -6.44 9.41
CA VAL A 198 13.56 -5.24 9.47
C VAL A 198 12.63 -4.03 9.36
N ASN A 199 12.84 -3.01 10.20
CA ASN A 199 12.15 -1.71 10.12
C ASN A 199 12.73 -0.89 8.95
N ILE A 200 12.35 -1.30 7.74
CA ILE A 200 12.79 -0.74 6.47
C ILE A 200 12.36 0.73 6.34
N ARG A 201 11.13 1.08 6.77
CA ARG A 201 10.65 2.48 6.77
C ARG A 201 11.49 3.36 7.69
N GLY A 202 11.72 2.92 8.92
CA GLY A 202 12.50 3.68 9.90
C GLY A 202 13.96 3.86 9.48
N LEU A 203 14.59 2.84 8.88
CA LEU A 203 15.93 2.96 8.31
C LEU A 203 15.99 3.94 7.13
N LYS A 204 14.95 3.98 6.29
CA LYS A 204 14.83 4.98 5.21
C LYS A 204 14.70 6.39 5.78
N ARG A 205 13.86 6.57 6.81
CA ARG A 205 13.73 7.84 7.51
C ARG A 205 15.06 8.28 8.12
N MET A 206 15.76 7.37 8.81
CA MET A 206 17.07 7.63 9.36
C MET A 206 18.08 8.09 8.28
N ALA A 207 18.10 7.42 7.12
CA ALA A 207 18.94 7.85 6.00
C ALA A 207 18.61 9.28 5.54
N ALA A 208 17.33 9.60 5.40
CA ALA A 208 16.88 10.91 4.94
C ALA A 208 17.09 12.02 5.97
N ASP A 209 16.94 11.72 7.26
CA ASP A 209 17.14 12.67 8.36
C ASP A 209 18.65 12.93 8.55
N ALA A 210 19.50 11.89 8.46
CA ALA A 210 20.94 12.02 8.68
C ALA A 210 21.74 12.53 7.47
N ALA A 211 21.29 12.25 6.24
CA ALA A 211 21.96 12.74 5.02
C ALA A 211 21.72 14.24 4.77
N GLY A 212 20.59 14.78 5.25
CA GLY A 212 20.15 16.13 4.87
C GLY A 212 19.83 16.22 3.38
N TYR A 213 20.19 17.34 2.74
CA TYR A 213 19.98 17.53 1.32
C TYR A 213 21.09 16.83 0.50
N VAL A 214 20.67 15.91 -0.37
CA VAL A 214 21.54 15.27 -1.37
C VAL A 214 21.13 15.81 -2.73
N ALA A 215 22.09 16.15 -3.60
CA ALA A 215 21.81 16.61 -4.96
C ALA A 215 21.24 15.45 -5.84
N PRO A 216 20.38 15.75 -6.84
CA PRO A 216 19.98 14.75 -7.83
C PRO A 216 21.17 14.34 -8.73
N PRO A 217 21.09 13.20 -9.43
CA PRO A 217 22.11 12.81 -10.41
C PRO A 217 22.11 13.76 -11.62
N GLU A 218 23.21 13.75 -12.38
CA GLU A 218 23.32 14.53 -13.61
C GLU A 218 22.36 14.00 -14.69
N CYS A 219 21.73 14.93 -15.42
CA CYS A 219 20.85 14.59 -16.54
C CYS A 219 21.67 14.15 -17.77
N ALA A 220 21.08 13.29 -18.59
CA ALA A 220 21.59 12.94 -19.90
C ALA A 220 21.65 14.16 -20.84
N LEU A 221 22.34 14.01 -21.97
CA LEU A 221 22.37 15.02 -23.02
C LEU A 221 20.96 15.34 -23.49
N SER A 222 20.69 16.62 -23.79
CA SER A 222 19.37 17.04 -24.23
C SER A 222 18.93 16.29 -25.50
N THR A 223 17.73 15.74 -25.46
CA THR A 223 17.09 15.03 -26.58
C THR A 223 16.43 15.99 -27.57
N GLY A 224 16.26 17.26 -27.17
CA GLY A 224 15.48 18.26 -27.91
C GLY A 224 13.96 18.07 -27.83
N LYS A 225 13.49 17.09 -27.05
CA LYS A 225 12.06 16.79 -26.86
C LYS A 225 11.49 17.52 -25.65
N ASN A 226 10.23 17.94 -25.74
CA ASN A 226 9.51 18.62 -24.67
C ASN A 226 8.30 17.79 -24.22
N VAL A 227 8.13 17.63 -22.91
CA VAL A 227 7.02 16.87 -22.31
C VAL A 227 6.22 17.75 -21.34
N ALA A 228 4.91 17.76 -21.49
CA ALA A 228 3.99 18.38 -20.54
C ALA A 228 3.50 17.35 -19.53
N VAL A 229 3.57 17.67 -18.24
CA VAL A 229 3.00 16.84 -17.16
C VAL A 229 1.91 17.62 -16.46
N VAL A 230 0.68 17.13 -16.53
CA VAL A 230 -0.48 17.71 -15.86
C VAL A 230 -0.62 17.11 -14.46
N GLY A 231 -0.48 17.94 -13.43
CA GLY A 231 -0.57 17.58 -12.02
C GLY A 231 0.81 17.43 -11.36
N GLY A 232 1.07 18.24 -10.34
CA GLY A 232 2.29 18.22 -9.53
C GLY A 232 2.24 17.25 -8.34
N GLY A 233 1.51 16.14 -8.48
CA GLY A 233 1.43 15.08 -7.47
C GLY A 233 2.60 14.08 -7.52
N PRO A 234 2.64 13.05 -6.65
CA PRO A 234 3.73 12.09 -6.59
C PRO A 234 3.97 11.34 -7.92
N SER A 235 2.92 10.99 -8.66
CA SER A 235 3.02 10.34 -9.98
C SER A 235 3.65 11.28 -11.01
N GLY A 236 3.08 12.47 -11.19
CA GLY A 236 3.56 13.47 -12.15
C GLY A 236 4.97 13.94 -11.86
N LEU A 237 5.30 14.24 -10.60
CA LEU A 237 6.65 14.63 -10.19
C LEU A 237 7.67 13.49 -10.37
N SER A 238 7.28 12.23 -10.13
CA SER A 238 8.17 11.09 -10.40
C SER A 238 8.45 10.94 -11.88
N ALA A 239 7.42 11.06 -12.72
CA ALA A 239 7.60 11.00 -14.17
C ALA A 239 8.46 12.18 -14.67
N ALA A 240 8.21 13.39 -14.17
CA ALA A 240 8.97 14.58 -14.51
C ALA A 240 10.45 14.45 -14.14
N TYR A 241 10.74 13.95 -12.93
CA TYR A 241 12.10 13.67 -12.48
C TYR A 241 12.84 12.74 -13.45
N TYR A 242 12.26 11.58 -13.79
CA TYR A 242 12.94 10.62 -14.65
C TYR A 242 13.07 11.10 -16.10
N LEU A 243 12.02 11.69 -16.67
CA LEU A 243 12.08 12.25 -18.03
C LEU A 243 13.13 13.36 -18.16
N GLN A 244 13.26 14.20 -17.12
CA GLN A 244 14.29 15.24 -17.08
C GLN A 244 15.70 14.63 -16.98
N LEU A 245 15.90 13.58 -16.17
CA LEU A 245 17.15 12.84 -16.14
C LEU A 245 17.49 12.16 -17.47
N MET A 246 16.48 11.75 -18.24
CA MET A 246 16.63 11.18 -19.58
C MET A 246 16.91 12.25 -20.67
N GLY A 247 17.04 13.52 -20.30
CA GLY A 247 17.41 14.60 -21.21
C GLY A 247 16.23 15.25 -21.96
N HIS A 248 14.99 14.84 -21.66
CA HIS A 248 13.78 15.54 -22.14
C HIS A 248 13.52 16.77 -21.28
N GLN A 249 13.13 17.89 -21.89
CA GLN A 249 12.73 19.06 -21.11
C GLN A 249 11.28 18.89 -20.64
N VAL A 250 11.07 18.89 -19.32
CA VAL A 250 9.73 18.72 -18.73
C VAL A 250 9.19 20.03 -18.18
N THR A 251 7.90 20.29 -18.44
CA THR A 251 7.11 21.34 -17.78
C THR A 251 5.93 20.72 -17.05
N VAL A 252 5.83 20.97 -15.74
CA VAL A 252 4.72 20.52 -14.89
C VAL A 252 3.68 21.63 -14.77
N PHE A 253 2.43 21.35 -15.12
CA PHE A 253 1.29 22.23 -14.93
C PHE A 253 0.56 21.85 -13.65
N GLU A 254 0.51 22.74 -12.67
CA GLU A 254 -0.10 22.53 -11.36
C GLU A 254 -1.21 23.56 -11.13
N MET A 255 -2.40 23.06 -10.75
CA MET A 255 -3.57 23.90 -10.49
C MET A 255 -3.42 24.69 -9.18
N LEU A 256 -2.77 24.12 -8.17
CA LEU A 256 -2.65 24.71 -6.83
C LEU A 256 -1.37 25.56 -6.66
N PRO A 257 -1.27 26.39 -5.61
CA PRO A 257 -0.13 27.30 -5.43
C PRO A 257 1.23 26.63 -5.18
N LYS A 258 1.24 25.35 -4.80
CA LYS A 258 2.45 24.57 -4.49
C LYS A 258 2.34 23.13 -4.97
N LEU A 259 3.48 22.54 -5.32
CA LEU A 259 3.63 21.13 -5.72
C LEU A 259 3.43 20.15 -4.56
N GLY A 260 3.20 18.89 -4.90
CA GLY A 260 3.10 17.76 -3.98
C GLY A 260 1.74 17.07 -3.98
N GLY A 261 0.71 17.67 -4.59
CA GLY A 261 -0.64 17.12 -4.67
C GLY A 261 -1.15 16.65 -3.30
N MET A 262 -1.68 15.42 -3.23
CA MET A 262 -2.19 14.84 -1.97
C MET A 262 -1.14 14.72 -0.86
N LEU A 263 0.16 14.67 -1.16
CA LEU A 263 1.21 14.71 -0.12
C LEU A 263 1.20 16.04 0.63
N ARG A 264 0.93 17.14 -0.08
CA ARG A 264 0.84 18.46 0.52
C ARG A 264 -0.54 18.73 1.09
N TYR A 265 -1.58 18.50 0.30
CA TYR A 265 -2.93 18.98 0.61
C TYR A 265 -3.83 17.94 1.29
N GLY A 266 -3.41 16.68 1.37
CA GLY A 266 -4.19 15.62 2.00
C GLY A 266 -3.58 15.07 3.29
N ILE A 267 -2.25 15.06 3.39
CA ILE A 267 -1.58 14.52 4.59
C ILE A 267 -1.29 15.67 5.55
N PRO A 268 -1.65 15.59 6.84
CA PRO A 268 -1.35 16.65 7.80
C PRO A 268 0.15 16.86 8.06
N ASN A 269 0.52 18.07 8.49
CA ASN A 269 1.92 18.42 8.76
C ASN A 269 2.55 17.56 9.88
N TYR A 270 1.77 17.13 10.87
CA TYR A 270 2.26 16.29 11.97
C TYR A 270 2.70 14.89 11.49
N ARG A 271 2.20 14.43 10.34
CA ARG A 271 2.53 13.12 9.76
C ARG A 271 3.57 13.23 8.64
N LEU A 272 3.44 14.26 7.81
CA LEU A 272 4.43 14.61 6.79
C LEU A 272 4.72 16.12 6.86
N PRO A 273 5.80 16.51 7.55
CA PRO A 273 6.21 17.91 7.62
C PRO A 273 6.43 18.49 6.22
N LYS A 274 5.85 19.66 5.95
CA LYS A 274 5.84 20.25 4.60
C LYS A 274 7.22 20.69 4.13
N ASP A 275 8.06 21.13 5.06
CA ASP A 275 9.47 21.44 4.83
C ASP A 275 10.27 20.18 4.41
N ARG A 276 9.96 19.01 5.00
CA ARG A 276 10.58 17.74 4.62
C ARG A 276 10.13 17.27 3.24
N LEU A 277 8.85 17.48 2.89
CA LEU A 277 8.34 17.26 1.53
C LEU A 277 9.01 18.21 0.53
N ASP A 278 9.20 19.48 0.89
CA ASP A 278 9.84 20.48 0.04
C ASP A 278 11.28 20.08 -0.33
N GLN A 279 12.00 19.34 0.51
CA GLN A 279 13.35 18.86 0.20
C GLN A 279 13.37 17.80 -0.92
N ASP A 280 12.41 16.86 -0.91
CA ASP A 280 12.28 15.90 -2.01
C ASP A 280 11.87 16.62 -3.31
N ILE A 281 10.92 17.56 -3.23
CA ILE A 281 10.47 18.34 -4.39
C ILE A 281 11.61 19.21 -4.94
N GLN A 282 12.39 19.85 -4.07
CA GLN A 282 13.50 20.70 -4.50
C GLN A 282 14.54 19.88 -5.28
N ALA A 283 14.88 18.68 -4.80
CA ALA A 283 15.79 17.79 -5.54
C ALA A 283 15.24 17.39 -6.92
N ILE A 284 13.92 17.34 -7.11
CA ILE A 284 13.30 17.15 -8.43
C ILE A 284 13.47 18.40 -9.28
N LEU A 285 13.18 19.59 -8.73
CA LEU A 285 13.31 20.86 -9.46
C LEU A 285 14.76 21.15 -9.87
N ASP A 286 15.73 20.75 -9.05
CA ASP A 286 17.16 20.94 -9.30
C ASP A 286 17.68 20.14 -10.51
N THR A 287 16.89 19.18 -11.03
CA THR A 287 17.18 18.51 -12.33
C THR A 287 16.89 19.40 -13.54
N GLY A 288 16.20 20.53 -13.36
CA GLY A 288 15.80 21.45 -14.43
C GLY A 288 14.33 21.34 -14.86
N VAL A 289 13.50 20.61 -14.11
CA VAL A 289 12.04 20.57 -14.31
C VAL A 289 11.46 21.97 -14.15
N LYS A 290 10.65 22.41 -15.11
CA LYS A 290 9.91 23.68 -15.06
C LYS A 290 8.52 23.47 -14.49
N VAL A 291 7.95 24.53 -13.90
CA VAL A 291 6.62 24.47 -13.27
C VAL A 291 5.80 25.71 -13.64
N GLU A 292 4.54 25.49 -14.01
CA GLU A 292 3.53 26.53 -14.15
C GLU A 292 2.41 26.29 -13.13
N PHE A 293 2.32 27.18 -12.14
CA PHE A 293 1.31 27.14 -11.08
C PHE A 293 0.02 27.87 -11.50
N GLY A 294 -1.09 27.52 -10.86
CA GLY A 294 -2.40 28.14 -11.10
C GLY A 294 -2.97 27.84 -12.49
N LYS A 295 -2.62 26.69 -13.06
CA LYS A 295 -3.09 26.25 -14.38
C LYS A 295 -4.07 25.10 -14.23
N ASP A 296 -5.35 25.39 -14.42
CA ASP A 296 -6.42 24.39 -14.46
C ASP A 296 -6.67 23.92 -15.91
N ILE A 297 -6.44 22.63 -16.16
CA ILE A 297 -6.58 22.06 -17.50
C ILE A 297 -8.07 21.93 -17.84
N GLY A 298 -8.45 22.60 -18.92
CA GLY A 298 -9.83 22.71 -19.39
C GLY A 298 -10.51 24.03 -19.10
N LYS A 299 -9.89 24.86 -18.25
CA LYS A 299 -10.30 26.26 -18.05
C LYS A 299 -9.25 27.22 -18.58
N ASP A 300 -7.99 27.06 -18.17
CA ASP A 300 -6.90 27.98 -18.51
C ASP A 300 -6.12 27.55 -19.75
N ILE A 301 -6.01 26.24 -19.98
CA ILE A 301 -5.37 25.63 -21.14
C ILE A 301 -6.03 24.29 -21.44
N SER A 302 -6.29 24.00 -22.72
CA SER A 302 -6.92 22.75 -23.14
C SER A 302 -5.91 21.63 -23.35
N LEU A 303 -6.38 20.38 -23.28
CA LEU A 303 -5.55 19.22 -23.64
C LEU A 303 -5.08 19.30 -25.11
N THR A 304 -5.90 19.83 -26.01
CA THR A 304 -5.55 20.01 -27.43
C THR A 304 -4.37 20.94 -27.61
N GLU A 305 -4.36 22.09 -26.93
CA GLU A 305 -3.24 23.04 -26.99
C GLU A 305 -1.94 22.43 -26.45
N LEU A 306 -2.01 21.65 -25.37
CA LEU A 306 -0.84 20.93 -24.85
C LEU A 306 -0.28 19.92 -25.87
N LYS A 307 -1.14 19.20 -26.57
CA LYS A 307 -0.73 18.24 -27.62
C LYS A 307 -0.09 18.92 -28.83
N GLU A 308 -0.47 20.14 -29.15
CA GLU A 308 0.11 20.90 -30.25
C GLU A 308 1.48 21.50 -29.89
N GLN A 309 1.71 21.80 -28.61
CA GLN A 309 2.92 22.48 -28.12
C GLN A 309 4.03 21.53 -27.63
N TYR A 310 3.68 20.32 -27.21
CA TYR A 310 4.61 19.36 -26.61
C TYR A 310 4.65 18.04 -27.39
N ASP A 311 5.82 17.38 -27.40
CA ASP A 311 6.00 16.08 -28.08
C ASP A 311 5.23 14.95 -27.37
N ALA A 312 4.99 15.07 -26.06
CA ALA A 312 4.16 14.17 -25.27
C ALA A 312 3.47 14.90 -24.11
N VAL A 313 2.31 14.39 -23.71
CA VAL A 313 1.50 14.92 -22.58
C VAL A 313 1.16 13.79 -21.62
N LEU A 314 1.46 13.98 -20.33
CA LEU A 314 1.07 13.07 -19.25
C LEU A 314 -0.03 13.68 -18.38
N ILE A 315 -1.17 13.00 -18.29
CA ILE A 315 -2.27 13.33 -17.38
C ILE A 315 -2.08 12.59 -16.05
N SER A 316 -1.79 13.33 -14.97
CA SER A 316 -1.53 12.78 -13.63
C SER A 316 -2.22 13.55 -12.52
N ILE A 317 -3.44 14.02 -12.79
CA ILE A 317 -4.29 14.84 -11.91
C ILE A 317 -4.68 14.16 -10.58
N GLY A 318 -4.52 12.84 -10.49
CA GLY A 318 -4.90 12.06 -9.31
C GLY A 318 -6.41 12.00 -9.07
N ALA A 319 -6.81 11.76 -7.81
CA ALA A 319 -8.19 11.73 -7.37
C ALA A 319 -8.41 12.82 -6.29
N SER A 320 -8.69 14.04 -6.73
CA SER A 320 -8.66 15.24 -5.89
C SER A 320 -10.04 15.69 -5.39
N THR A 321 -11.12 14.99 -5.77
CA THR A 321 -12.50 15.28 -5.36
C THR A 321 -13.04 14.21 -4.40
N ASP A 322 -14.22 14.43 -3.83
CA ASP A 322 -14.85 13.54 -2.85
C ASP A 322 -16.03 12.74 -3.41
N LYS A 323 -16.26 11.57 -2.82
CA LYS A 323 -17.48 10.80 -3.04
C LYS A 323 -18.59 11.29 -2.11
N LYS A 324 -19.75 11.58 -2.69
CA LYS A 324 -20.98 11.88 -1.95
C LYS A 324 -21.57 10.62 -1.31
N MET A 325 -22.13 10.76 -0.12
CA MET A 325 -22.83 9.70 0.62
C MET A 325 -24.18 9.36 -0.01
N GLY A 326 -24.82 10.34 -0.67
CA GLY A 326 -26.15 10.21 -1.24
C GLY A 326 -27.24 10.14 -0.17
N LEU A 327 -27.03 10.80 0.97
CA LEU A 327 -27.95 10.76 2.12
C LEU A 327 -28.80 12.03 2.20
N GLU A 328 -29.98 11.89 2.81
CA GLU A 328 -30.80 13.06 3.11
C GLU A 328 -30.08 14.01 4.08
N GLY A 329 -30.09 15.30 3.75
CA GLY A 329 -29.47 16.35 4.56
C GLY A 329 -27.96 16.52 4.37
N GLU A 330 -27.33 15.80 3.43
CA GLU A 330 -25.88 15.89 3.15
C GLU A 330 -25.41 17.30 2.75
N GLU A 331 -26.29 18.13 2.19
CA GLU A 331 -26.01 19.53 1.80
C GLU A 331 -26.06 20.53 2.97
N ALA A 332 -26.17 20.06 4.22
CA ALA A 332 -26.22 20.93 5.39
C ALA A 332 -24.91 21.70 5.62
N ASP A 333 -25.02 22.93 6.10
CA ASP A 333 -23.84 23.71 6.51
C ASP A 333 -23.15 23.01 7.71
N GLY A 334 -21.83 22.83 7.63
CA GLY A 334 -21.03 22.01 8.54
C GLY A 334 -20.79 20.55 8.11
N VAL A 335 -21.35 20.10 6.98
CA VAL A 335 -20.96 18.83 6.33
C VAL A 335 -19.84 19.12 5.32
N ILE A 336 -18.67 18.53 5.53
CA ILE A 336 -17.46 18.81 4.73
C ILE A 336 -16.81 17.49 4.34
N SER A 337 -16.24 17.40 3.14
CA SER A 337 -15.45 16.23 2.76
C SER A 337 -14.08 16.23 3.45
N ALA A 338 -13.54 15.06 3.76
CA ALA A 338 -12.22 14.96 4.39
C ALA A 338 -11.11 15.55 3.51
N VAL A 339 -11.24 15.42 2.19
CA VAL A 339 -10.31 16.03 1.23
C VAL A 339 -10.34 17.55 1.34
N GLN A 340 -11.53 18.16 1.39
CA GLN A 340 -11.67 19.60 1.54
C GLN A 340 -11.21 20.07 2.92
N PHE A 341 -11.59 19.38 3.99
CA PHE A 341 -11.19 19.70 5.35
C PHE A 341 -9.66 19.72 5.51
N LEU A 342 -8.99 18.65 5.10
CA LEU A 342 -7.53 18.55 5.18
C LEU A 342 -6.82 19.54 4.24
N ARG A 343 -7.41 19.82 3.07
CA ARG A 343 -6.88 20.84 2.14
C ARG A 343 -6.96 22.24 2.75
N ASN A 344 -8.08 22.60 3.38
CA ASN A 344 -8.24 23.90 4.03
C ASN A 344 -7.18 24.07 5.14
N VAL A 345 -6.97 23.02 5.94
CA VAL A 345 -5.92 22.99 6.97
C VAL A 345 -4.52 23.17 6.36
N ALA A 346 -4.23 22.48 5.26
CA ALA A 346 -2.94 22.61 4.58
C ALA A 346 -2.72 24.02 3.96
N LEU A 347 -3.80 24.75 3.67
CA LEU A 347 -3.76 26.11 3.12
C LEU A 347 -3.81 27.20 4.20
N GLY A 348 -3.98 26.85 5.48
CA GLY A 348 -4.15 27.83 6.56
C GLY A 348 -5.48 28.59 6.47
N GLN A 349 -6.51 27.95 5.90
CA GLN A 349 -7.85 28.53 5.65
C GLN A 349 -8.92 27.97 6.60
N GLU A 350 -8.52 27.15 7.56
CA GLU A 350 -9.40 26.45 8.48
C GLU A 350 -9.87 27.33 9.65
N GLU A 351 -11.10 27.08 10.09
CA GLU A 351 -11.61 27.64 11.34
C GLU A 351 -11.25 26.72 12.52
N ARG A 352 -11.00 27.31 13.69
CA ARG A 352 -10.83 26.54 14.92
C ARG A 352 -12.14 25.82 15.26
N LEU A 353 -12.03 24.60 15.76
CA LEU A 353 -13.18 23.76 16.14
C LEU A 353 -13.46 23.84 17.65
N ASP A 354 -13.02 24.91 18.31
CA ASP A 354 -13.12 25.06 19.77
C ASP A 354 -14.57 24.87 20.26
N GLY A 355 -14.76 23.94 21.19
CA GLY A 355 -16.07 23.68 21.78
C GLY A 355 -17.03 22.82 20.92
N GLN A 356 -16.67 22.52 19.68
CA GLN A 356 -17.51 21.73 18.78
C GLN A 356 -17.37 20.21 19.01
N GLU A 357 -18.45 19.47 18.76
CA GLU A 357 -18.44 18.02 18.63
C GLU A 357 -18.33 17.65 17.14
N VAL A 358 -17.33 16.84 16.79
CA VAL A 358 -16.97 16.48 15.41
C VAL A 358 -17.19 14.98 15.21
N ALA A 359 -17.91 14.62 14.15
CA ALA A 359 -18.05 13.25 13.71
C ALA A 359 -17.34 13.04 12.37
N VAL A 360 -16.56 11.97 12.24
CA VAL A 360 -15.89 11.59 10.99
C VAL A 360 -16.43 10.25 10.51
N ILE A 361 -16.93 10.17 9.28
CA ILE A 361 -17.43 8.92 8.69
C ILE A 361 -16.30 8.27 7.89
N GLY A 362 -15.86 7.08 8.29
CA GLY A 362 -14.84 6.32 7.56
C GLY A 362 -14.02 5.38 8.44
N GLY A 363 -12.98 4.78 7.85
CA GLY A 363 -12.08 3.85 8.54
C GLY A 363 -10.75 3.64 7.83
N GLY A 364 -10.34 4.59 6.98
CA GLY A 364 -9.06 4.58 6.26
C GLY A 364 -8.09 5.62 6.81
N ASN A 365 -6.87 5.67 6.26
CA ASN A 365 -5.84 6.62 6.72
C ASN A 365 -6.29 8.09 6.63
N VAL A 366 -7.07 8.46 5.60
CA VAL A 366 -7.66 9.81 5.49
C VAL A 366 -8.63 10.10 6.64
N SER A 367 -9.37 9.10 7.12
CA SER A 367 -10.26 9.25 8.27
C SER A 367 -9.46 9.48 9.56
N MET A 368 -8.34 8.77 9.72
CA MET A 368 -7.42 8.96 10.87
C MET A 368 -6.79 10.35 10.83
N ASP A 369 -6.37 10.80 9.65
CA ASP A 369 -5.84 12.14 9.45
C ASP A 369 -6.87 13.22 9.82
N ALA A 370 -8.13 13.05 9.42
CA ALA A 370 -9.21 13.97 9.72
C ALA A 370 -9.53 14.05 11.23
N VAL A 371 -9.67 12.91 11.93
CA VAL A 371 -9.98 12.93 13.37
C VAL A 371 -8.84 13.54 14.19
N ARG A 372 -7.59 13.15 13.91
CA ARG A 372 -6.41 13.64 14.63
C ARG A 372 -6.16 15.13 14.36
N THR A 373 -6.48 15.59 13.14
CA THR A 373 -6.49 17.02 12.80
C THR A 373 -7.59 17.76 13.56
N ALA A 374 -8.81 17.22 13.62
CA ALA A 374 -9.91 17.86 14.35
C ALA A 374 -9.60 18.04 15.86
N VAL A 375 -8.93 17.05 16.48
CA VAL A 375 -8.44 17.16 17.87
C VAL A 375 -7.50 18.36 18.02
N ARG A 376 -6.52 18.51 17.12
CA ARG A 376 -5.55 19.62 17.12
C ARG A 376 -6.17 21.00 16.87
N LEU A 377 -7.31 21.04 16.17
CA LEU A 377 -8.09 22.26 15.97
C LEU A 377 -8.95 22.65 17.19
N GLY A 378 -8.87 21.91 18.29
CA GLY A 378 -9.55 22.26 19.55
C GLY A 378 -10.95 21.65 19.72
N ALA A 379 -11.32 20.67 18.89
CA ALA A 379 -12.60 19.99 19.03
C ALA A 379 -12.79 19.43 20.44
N LYS A 380 -13.94 19.71 21.05
CA LYS A 380 -14.29 19.25 22.41
C LYS A 380 -14.42 17.73 22.47
N LYS A 381 -14.96 17.15 21.41
CA LYS A 381 -15.17 15.72 21.26
C LYS A 381 -15.03 15.35 19.79
N VAL A 382 -14.27 14.31 19.50
CA VAL A 382 -14.13 13.77 18.15
C VAL A 382 -14.52 12.29 18.16
N SER A 383 -15.41 11.90 17.27
CA SER A 383 -15.84 10.51 17.10
C SER A 383 -15.62 10.06 15.66
N ILE A 384 -15.12 8.84 15.48
CA ILE A 384 -15.13 8.17 14.17
C ILE A 384 -16.30 7.18 14.11
N LEU A 385 -17.06 7.26 13.04
CA LEU A 385 -18.20 6.40 12.74
C LEU A 385 -17.80 5.43 11.63
N TYR A 386 -17.70 4.15 11.97
CA TYR A 386 -17.34 3.12 11.03
C TYR A 386 -18.38 2.01 10.98
N ARG A 387 -18.82 1.65 9.76
CA ARG A 387 -19.87 0.65 9.57
C ARG A 387 -19.45 -0.80 9.88
N ARG A 388 -18.14 -1.07 10.04
CA ARG A 388 -17.59 -2.41 10.37
C ARG A 388 -16.76 -2.38 11.66
N ARG A 389 -16.04 -3.45 11.98
CA ARG A 389 -15.21 -3.57 13.19
C ARG A 389 -13.87 -2.83 13.02
N VAL A 390 -13.17 -2.56 14.12
CA VAL A 390 -11.80 -2.01 14.10
C VAL A 390 -10.87 -2.90 13.27
N ALA A 391 -10.96 -4.22 13.44
CA ALA A 391 -10.18 -5.19 12.67
C ALA A 391 -10.44 -5.17 11.14
N ASP A 392 -11.53 -4.54 10.70
CA ASP A 392 -11.87 -4.41 9.28
C ASP A 392 -11.55 -2.99 8.74
N MET A 393 -10.95 -2.11 9.54
CA MET A 393 -10.47 -0.81 9.09
C MET A 393 -9.32 -0.99 8.09
N THR A 394 -9.22 -0.06 7.15
CA THR A 394 -8.12 -0.06 6.17
C THR A 394 -6.98 0.87 6.58
N ALA A 395 -7.16 1.64 7.65
CA ALA A 395 -6.10 2.44 8.25
C ALA A 395 -5.02 1.54 8.87
N LEU A 396 -3.79 2.05 8.96
CA LEU A 396 -2.72 1.35 9.66
C LEU A 396 -3.06 1.20 11.15
N PRO A 397 -2.74 0.05 11.78
CA PRO A 397 -2.99 -0.15 13.22
C PRO A 397 -2.38 0.95 14.10
N ASP A 398 -1.17 1.39 13.78
CA ASP A 398 -0.47 2.46 14.50
C ASP A 398 -1.24 3.80 14.44
N GLU A 399 -1.88 4.10 13.30
CA GLU A 399 -2.69 5.32 13.13
C GLU A 399 -4.00 5.25 13.93
N ILE A 400 -4.60 4.06 14.03
CA ILE A 400 -5.80 3.82 14.84
C ILE A 400 -5.46 3.99 16.32
N GLN A 401 -4.38 3.34 16.79
CA GLN A 401 -3.91 3.45 18.17
C GLN A 401 -3.52 4.88 18.52
N GLY A 402 -2.87 5.60 17.59
CA GLY A 402 -2.52 7.01 17.75
C GLY A 402 -3.76 7.90 17.91
N ALA A 403 -4.82 7.66 17.13
CA ALA A 403 -6.08 8.39 17.28
C ALA A 403 -6.77 8.11 18.63
N GLU A 404 -6.81 6.85 19.08
CA GLU A 404 -7.33 6.50 20.40
C GLU A 404 -6.53 7.15 21.54
N ALA A 405 -5.20 7.14 21.44
CA ALA A 405 -4.31 7.77 22.42
C ALA A 405 -4.48 9.29 22.49
N GLU A 406 -4.87 9.92 21.38
CA GLU A 406 -5.21 11.35 21.29
C GLU A 406 -6.66 11.67 21.73
N GLY A 407 -7.43 10.67 22.17
CA GLY A 407 -8.76 10.85 22.76
C GLY A 407 -9.93 10.73 21.78
N VAL A 408 -9.72 10.19 20.57
CA VAL A 408 -10.77 9.97 19.58
C VAL A 408 -11.66 8.79 19.98
N GLU A 409 -12.98 8.98 19.98
CA GLU A 409 -13.94 7.91 20.26
C GLU A 409 -14.23 7.07 19.01
N ILE A 410 -13.83 5.79 19.02
CA ILE A 410 -14.10 4.87 17.90
C ILE A 410 -15.46 4.18 18.07
N ARG A 411 -16.43 4.55 17.23
CA ARG A 411 -17.77 3.93 17.16
C ARG A 411 -17.88 3.04 15.94
N THR A 412 -17.74 1.74 16.18
CA THR A 412 -17.85 0.70 15.14
C THR A 412 -19.27 0.18 14.99
N LEU A 413 -19.52 -0.53 13.88
CA LEU A 413 -20.83 -1.05 13.52
C LEU A 413 -21.93 0.03 13.45
N MET A 414 -21.55 1.25 13.04
CA MET A 414 -22.47 2.37 12.86
C MET A 414 -22.46 2.80 11.39
N ALA A 415 -23.57 2.60 10.68
CA ALA A 415 -23.71 3.05 9.29
C ALA A 415 -24.51 4.35 9.25
N PRO A 416 -24.05 5.40 8.53
CA PRO A 416 -24.80 6.65 8.43
C PRO A 416 -26.12 6.44 7.67
N SER A 417 -27.19 7.08 8.16
CA SER A 417 -28.58 6.95 7.67
C SER A 417 -29.09 8.27 7.08
N ARG A 418 -29.07 9.36 7.85
CA ARG A 418 -29.46 10.71 7.43
C ARG A 418 -28.81 11.77 8.31
N VAL A 419 -28.61 12.97 7.77
CA VAL A 419 -28.04 14.11 8.51
C VAL A 419 -29.17 14.90 9.16
N GLU A 420 -29.06 15.13 10.47
CA GLU A 420 -29.99 15.97 11.22
C GLU A 420 -29.59 17.44 11.08
N LYS A 421 -30.57 18.29 10.77
CA LYS A 421 -30.37 19.71 10.53
C LYS A 421 -31.17 20.53 11.53
N ASN A 422 -30.56 21.60 12.03
CA ASN A 422 -31.27 22.59 12.82
C ASN A 422 -32.17 23.49 11.94
N ALA A 423 -32.92 24.40 12.56
CA ALA A 423 -33.81 25.33 11.87
C ALA A 423 -33.11 26.28 10.88
N GLU A 424 -31.80 26.48 11.02
CA GLU A 424 -30.96 27.33 10.17
C GLU A 424 -30.31 26.55 9.01
N GLY A 425 -30.55 25.24 8.92
CA GLY A 425 -29.98 24.37 7.88
C GLY A 425 -28.55 23.89 8.17
N ARG A 426 -28.05 24.07 9.39
CA ARG A 426 -26.75 23.57 9.86
C ARG A 426 -26.87 22.16 10.43
N VAL A 427 -25.79 21.38 10.33
CA VAL A 427 -25.73 20.05 10.95
C VAL A 427 -25.83 20.16 12.48
N GLU A 428 -26.72 19.36 13.05
CA GLU A 428 -26.88 19.19 14.51
C GLU A 428 -26.49 17.77 14.97
N GLY A 429 -26.47 16.83 14.02
CA GLY A 429 -25.98 15.48 14.24
C GLY A 429 -26.14 14.58 13.02
N ILE A 430 -25.69 13.34 13.17
CA ILE A 430 -25.83 12.29 12.17
C ILE A 430 -26.59 11.11 12.78
N TRP A 431 -27.66 10.68 12.12
CA TRP A 431 -28.34 9.44 12.46
C TRP A 431 -27.53 8.27 11.92
N VAL A 432 -27.28 7.29 12.78
CA VAL A 432 -26.61 6.04 12.42
C VAL A 432 -27.51 4.85 12.71
N THR A 433 -27.52 3.90 11.79
CA THR A 433 -28.19 2.61 11.96
C THR A 433 -27.19 1.61 12.54
N PRO A 434 -27.44 1.04 13.74
CA PRO A 434 -26.59 0.02 14.33
C PRO A 434 -26.53 -1.23 13.44
N GLN A 435 -25.32 -1.72 13.18
CA GLN A 435 -25.04 -2.85 12.30
C GLN A 435 -24.66 -4.10 13.10
N MET A 436 -24.85 -5.25 12.47
CA MET A 436 -24.27 -6.53 12.90
C MET A 436 -23.42 -7.13 11.78
N ILE A 437 -22.42 -7.92 12.16
CA ILE A 437 -21.57 -8.63 11.20
C ILE A 437 -22.36 -9.72 10.47
N SER A 438 -22.10 -9.85 9.18
CA SER A 438 -22.77 -10.75 8.26
C SER A 438 -21.74 -11.59 7.49
N VAL A 439 -22.23 -12.34 6.51
CA VAL A 439 -21.42 -13.25 5.67
C VAL A 439 -20.19 -12.57 5.08
N ILE A 440 -19.10 -13.33 4.97
CA ILE A 440 -17.90 -12.87 4.29
C ILE A 440 -18.19 -12.78 2.79
N ARG A 441 -17.93 -11.62 2.19
CA ARG A 441 -17.96 -11.40 0.73
C ARG A 441 -16.62 -10.80 0.33
N ASP A 442 -16.04 -11.30 -0.76
CA ASP A 442 -14.74 -10.85 -1.27
C ASP A 442 -13.63 -10.87 -0.21
N GLY A 443 -13.63 -11.90 0.64
CA GLY A 443 -12.62 -12.09 1.69
C GLY A 443 -12.76 -11.17 2.90
N ARG A 444 -13.79 -10.31 2.98
CA ARG A 444 -14.06 -9.44 4.13
C ARG A 444 -15.45 -9.65 4.72
N PRO A 445 -15.63 -9.54 6.04
CA PRO A 445 -16.96 -9.59 6.65
C PRO A 445 -17.87 -8.46 6.13
N SER A 446 -19.05 -8.83 5.65
CA SER A 446 -20.10 -7.87 5.32
C SER A 446 -20.83 -7.42 6.59
N VAL A 447 -21.68 -6.41 6.46
CA VAL A 447 -22.55 -5.92 7.54
C VAL A 447 -23.98 -5.82 7.08
N ARG A 448 -24.91 -5.88 8.03
CA ARG A 448 -26.35 -5.65 7.82
C ARG A 448 -26.94 -4.93 9.04
N PRO A 449 -28.08 -4.23 8.91
CA PRO A 449 -28.77 -3.65 10.05
C PRO A 449 -29.05 -4.70 11.13
N SER A 450 -28.83 -4.32 12.40
CA SER A 450 -29.08 -5.17 13.57
C SER A 450 -30.58 -5.33 13.88
N GLY A 451 -31.40 -4.37 13.43
CA GLY A 451 -32.82 -4.25 13.80
C GLY A 451 -33.07 -3.31 14.98
N GLU A 452 -32.01 -2.78 15.59
CA GLU A 452 -32.11 -1.69 16.57
C GLU A 452 -32.49 -0.36 15.90
N GLU A 453 -33.07 0.55 16.69
CA GLU A 453 -33.46 1.88 16.20
C GLU A 453 -32.23 2.71 15.84
N ASP A 454 -32.42 3.63 14.88
CA ASP A 454 -31.39 4.61 14.53
C ASP A 454 -31.04 5.47 15.77
N VAL A 455 -29.75 5.74 15.94
CA VAL A 455 -29.24 6.55 17.05
C VAL A 455 -28.71 7.87 16.49
N LEU A 456 -29.08 8.98 17.10
CA LEU A 456 -28.52 10.30 16.77
C LEU A 456 -27.16 10.45 17.46
N ILE A 457 -26.13 10.76 16.68
CA ILE A 457 -24.83 11.21 17.19
C ILE A 457 -24.76 12.73 17.02
N PRO A 458 -24.82 13.52 18.11
CA PRO A 458 -24.71 14.97 18.02
C PRO A 458 -23.35 15.40 17.46
N CYS A 459 -23.36 16.32 16.50
CA CYS A 459 -22.16 16.97 15.99
C CYS A 459 -22.50 18.30 15.31
N GLN A 460 -21.59 19.27 15.40
CA GLN A 460 -21.68 20.56 14.70
C GLN A 460 -20.81 20.58 13.43
N THR A 461 -19.88 19.63 13.32
CA THR A 461 -19.10 19.38 12.12
C THR A 461 -19.16 17.89 11.78
N LEU A 462 -19.53 17.57 10.54
CA LEU A 462 -19.53 16.21 10.00
C LEU A 462 -18.52 16.12 8.86
N VAL A 463 -17.46 15.31 9.05
CA VAL A 463 -16.43 15.10 8.03
C VAL A 463 -16.64 13.76 7.32
N VAL A 464 -16.78 13.80 6.01
CA VAL A 464 -17.06 12.63 5.17
C VAL A 464 -15.77 12.09 4.55
N ALA A 465 -15.34 10.90 4.97
CA ALA A 465 -14.11 10.25 4.51
C ALA A 465 -14.36 8.88 3.87
N ILE A 466 -15.34 8.79 2.94
CA ILE A 466 -15.77 7.54 2.30
C ILE A 466 -15.08 7.24 0.95
N GLY A 467 -14.17 8.09 0.51
CA GLY A 467 -13.35 7.88 -0.68
C GLY A 467 -13.14 9.15 -1.49
N GLN A 468 -12.22 9.04 -2.44
CA GLN A 468 -11.89 10.11 -3.38
C GLN A 468 -12.44 9.77 -4.77
N ASP A 469 -12.64 10.79 -5.57
CA ASP A 469 -13.10 10.70 -6.96
C ASP A 469 -12.19 11.53 -7.89
N ILE A 470 -12.39 11.36 -9.20
CA ILE A 470 -11.56 11.96 -10.25
C ILE A 470 -12.40 12.97 -11.04
N GLU A 471 -11.84 14.15 -11.29
CA GLU A 471 -12.44 15.15 -12.17
C GLU A 471 -12.04 14.86 -13.62
N TYR A 472 -12.85 14.05 -14.31
CA TYR A 472 -12.52 13.50 -15.64
C TYR A 472 -13.30 14.15 -16.79
N GLN A 473 -14.37 14.91 -16.51
CA GLN A 473 -15.36 15.33 -17.51
C GLN A 473 -14.72 16.09 -18.68
N HIS A 474 -13.84 17.06 -18.39
CA HIS A 474 -13.17 17.82 -19.44
C HIS A 474 -12.20 16.98 -20.30
N PHE A 475 -11.56 15.97 -19.71
CA PHE A 475 -10.69 15.06 -20.45
C PHE A 475 -11.53 14.15 -21.36
N GLU A 476 -12.68 13.68 -20.88
CA GLU A 476 -13.64 12.90 -21.67
C GLU A 476 -14.17 13.70 -22.86
N GLU A 477 -14.52 14.98 -22.65
CA GLU A 477 -14.92 15.92 -23.72
C GLU A 477 -13.79 16.12 -24.77
N SER A 478 -12.54 16.02 -24.34
CA SER A 478 -11.35 16.09 -25.20
C SER A 478 -11.01 14.74 -25.89
N GLY A 479 -11.86 13.72 -25.72
CA GLY A 479 -11.73 12.41 -26.34
C GLY A 479 -10.93 11.38 -25.54
N VAL A 480 -10.59 11.65 -24.27
CA VAL A 480 -9.89 10.68 -23.41
C VAL A 480 -10.89 9.60 -22.96
N PRO A 481 -10.61 8.31 -23.19
CA PRO A 481 -11.49 7.22 -22.76
C PRO A 481 -11.64 7.18 -21.23
N VAL A 482 -12.90 7.14 -20.76
CA VAL A 482 -13.23 7.01 -19.33
C VAL A 482 -14.11 5.78 -19.11
N GLN A 483 -13.78 5.01 -18.07
CA GLN A 483 -14.58 3.85 -17.66
C GLN A 483 -14.83 3.89 -16.15
N ARG A 484 -16.11 3.97 -15.76
CA ARG A 484 -16.56 4.03 -14.36
C ARG A 484 -15.89 5.18 -13.58
N GLY A 485 -15.80 6.36 -14.20
CA GLY A 485 -15.22 7.56 -13.60
C GLY A 485 -13.70 7.55 -13.43
N ARG A 486 -13.00 6.68 -14.16
CA ARG A 486 -11.53 6.63 -14.21
C ARG A 486 -11.03 6.73 -15.64
N ILE A 487 -9.89 7.36 -15.85
CA ILE A 487 -9.24 7.41 -17.16
C ILE A 487 -8.78 6.00 -17.52
N SER A 488 -9.26 5.49 -18.66
CA SER A 488 -8.99 4.14 -19.12
C SER A 488 -7.76 4.14 -20.03
N VAL A 489 -6.65 3.59 -19.55
CA VAL A 489 -5.38 3.48 -20.29
C VAL A 489 -5.05 2.05 -20.63
N GLU A 490 -4.24 1.88 -21.67
CA GLU A 490 -3.57 0.61 -21.96
C GLU A 490 -2.51 0.27 -20.90
N LYS A 491 -1.99 -0.97 -20.93
CA LYS A 491 -0.98 -1.42 -19.96
C LYS A 491 0.29 -0.56 -19.91
N PHE A 492 0.63 0.10 -21.00
CA PHE A 492 1.77 1.02 -21.10
C PHE A 492 1.43 2.46 -20.68
N GLY A 493 0.18 2.75 -20.31
CA GLY A 493 -0.26 4.06 -19.81
C GLY A 493 -0.66 5.07 -20.88
N GLY A 494 -0.67 4.69 -22.17
CA GLY A 494 -1.17 5.53 -23.26
C GLY A 494 -2.52 5.08 -23.82
N PHE A 495 -2.88 5.66 -24.98
CA PHE A 495 -4.12 5.41 -25.69
C PHE A 495 -3.85 5.07 -27.16
N GLU A 496 -4.56 4.07 -27.71
CA GLU A 496 -4.40 3.69 -29.12
C GLU A 496 -4.86 4.81 -30.08
N GLU A 497 -5.99 5.44 -29.77
CA GLU A 497 -6.60 6.47 -30.62
C GLU A 497 -6.07 7.89 -30.32
N MET A 498 -5.17 8.04 -29.35
CA MET A 498 -4.60 9.34 -28.96
C MET A 498 -3.07 9.28 -28.77
N PRO A 499 -2.28 9.13 -29.86
CA PRO A 499 -0.83 9.10 -29.78
C PRO A 499 -0.26 10.35 -29.10
N GLY A 500 0.79 10.15 -28.31
CA GLY A 500 1.48 11.22 -27.59
C GLY A 500 0.82 11.63 -26.28
N VAL A 501 -0.33 11.05 -25.93
CA VAL A 501 -1.00 11.29 -24.64
C VAL A 501 -0.92 10.04 -23.77
N PHE A 502 -0.60 10.26 -22.50
CA PHE A 502 -0.46 9.25 -21.48
C PHE A 502 -1.25 9.66 -20.24
N ALA A 503 -1.67 8.70 -19.41
CA ALA A 503 -2.24 8.99 -18.11
C ALA A 503 -1.78 7.99 -17.06
N GLY A 504 -1.65 8.45 -15.80
CA GLY A 504 -1.35 7.54 -14.71
C GLY A 504 -1.27 8.15 -13.32
N GLY A 505 -1.00 7.26 -12.36
CA GLY A 505 -1.31 7.53 -10.96
C GLY A 505 -2.79 7.30 -10.68
N ASP A 506 -3.30 7.92 -9.61
CA ASP A 506 -4.63 7.63 -9.08
C ASP A 506 -5.76 7.89 -10.09
N CYS A 507 -5.58 8.79 -11.07
CA CYS A 507 -6.60 9.06 -12.10
C CYS A 507 -6.81 7.88 -13.08
N ALA A 508 -5.84 6.96 -13.19
CA ALA A 508 -5.93 5.76 -14.01
C ALA A 508 -6.14 4.49 -13.16
N SER A 509 -5.36 4.32 -12.08
CA SER A 509 -5.48 3.14 -11.22
C SER A 509 -6.65 3.20 -10.25
N GLY A 510 -7.10 4.40 -9.90
CA GLY A 510 -7.85 4.68 -8.67
C GLY A 510 -6.90 4.97 -7.49
N PRO A 511 -7.43 5.58 -6.40
CA PRO A 511 -6.63 5.97 -5.23
C PRO A 511 -5.85 4.80 -4.63
N SER A 512 -4.55 4.97 -4.44
CA SER A 512 -3.67 3.95 -3.86
C SER A 512 -2.64 4.56 -2.90
N THR A 513 -1.53 3.86 -2.68
CA THR A 513 -0.42 4.32 -1.85
C THR A 513 0.52 5.23 -2.64
N VAL A 514 1.25 6.10 -1.93
CA VAL A 514 2.23 7.01 -2.53
C VAL A 514 3.31 6.26 -3.31
N ILE A 515 3.78 5.13 -2.80
CA ILE A 515 4.81 4.33 -3.49
C ILE A 515 4.26 3.67 -4.77
N SER A 516 2.95 3.38 -4.85
CA SER A 516 2.29 2.95 -6.08
C SER A 516 2.26 4.08 -7.12
N ALA A 517 1.97 5.32 -6.69
CA ALA A 517 1.99 6.49 -7.57
C ALA A 517 3.41 6.78 -8.12
N VAL A 518 4.44 6.65 -7.27
CA VAL A 518 5.85 6.73 -7.71
C VAL A 518 6.18 5.66 -8.75
N ALA A 519 5.75 4.41 -8.51
CA ALA A 519 5.95 3.32 -9.45
C ALA A 519 5.25 3.56 -10.80
N ALA A 520 4.03 4.10 -10.77
CA ALA A 520 3.31 4.47 -12.00
C ALA A 520 4.06 5.57 -12.77
N GLY A 521 4.51 6.63 -12.10
CA GLY A 521 5.30 7.70 -12.73
C GLY A 521 6.60 7.18 -13.35
N LYS A 522 7.29 6.26 -12.66
CA LYS A 522 8.49 5.57 -13.16
C LYS A 522 8.23 4.79 -14.45
N VAL A 523 7.19 3.95 -14.47
CA VAL A 523 6.82 3.15 -15.66
C VAL A 523 6.42 4.05 -16.83
N ILE A 524 5.65 5.10 -16.55
CA ILE A 524 5.16 6.00 -17.60
C ILE A 524 6.30 6.83 -18.20
N ALA A 525 7.27 7.27 -17.38
CA ALA A 525 8.47 7.93 -17.89
C ALA A 525 9.23 7.07 -18.91
N ALA A 526 9.44 5.78 -18.59
CA ALA A 526 10.08 4.84 -19.52
C ALA A 526 9.28 4.66 -20.82
N ASN A 527 7.95 4.54 -20.72
CA ASN A 527 7.10 4.36 -21.91
C ASN A 527 7.03 5.63 -22.77
N ILE A 528 7.08 6.82 -22.17
CA ILE A 528 7.18 8.09 -22.90
C ILE A 528 8.55 8.19 -23.59
N ASP A 529 9.64 7.82 -22.92
CA ASP A 529 10.99 7.80 -23.51
C ASP A 529 11.04 6.90 -24.77
N GLU A 530 10.49 5.68 -24.67
CA GLU A 530 10.38 4.75 -25.79
C GLU A 530 9.50 5.31 -26.91
N TYR A 531 8.35 5.91 -26.57
CA TYR A 531 7.47 6.55 -27.54
C TYR A 531 8.16 7.69 -28.32
N LEU A 532 9.03 8.46 -27.64
CA LEU A 532 9.80 9.54 -28.25
C LEU A 532 10.99 9.04 -29.09
N GLY A 533 11.22 7.73 -29.14
CA GLY A 533 12.25 7.08 -29.94
C GLY A 533 13.59 6.91 -29.22
N PHE A 534 13.59 6.92 -27.89
CA PHE A 534 14.78 6.75 -27.04
C PHE A 534 14.68 5.49 -26.20
N HIS A 535 15.78 5.13 -25.54
CA HIS A 535 15.86 3.97 -24.65
C HIS A 535 16.91 4.22 -23.56
N HIS A 536 16.67 5.25 -22.74
CA HIS A 536 17.58 5.66 -21.69
C HIS A 536 17.53 4.68 -20.52
N GLU A 537 18.71 4.31 -20.01
CA GLU A 537 18.85 3.47 -18.82
C GLU A 537 19.19 4.33 -17.60
N ILE A 538 18.45 4.17 -16.50
CA ILE A 538 18.73 4.87 -15.24
C ILE A 538 19.52 3.96 -14.30
N ARG A 539 20.67 4.44 -13.81
CA ARG A 539 21.55 3.74 -12.86
C ARG A 539 21.92 4.62 -11.68
N ALA A 540 22.34 4.00 -10.58
CA ALA A 540 22.99 4.69 -9.47
C ALA A 540 24.41 4.14 -9.30
N ASP A 541 25.39 5.03 -9.46
CA ASP A 541 26.82 4.69 -9.30
C ASP A 541 27.19 4.72 -7.81
N VAL A 542 26.63 3.78 -7.05
CA VAL A 542 26.87 3.63 -5.61
C VAL A 542 27.42 2.25 -5.30
N GLU A 543 28.65 2.22 -4.76
CA GLU A 543 29.28 0.97 -4.31
C GLU A 543 28.64 0.49 -3.00
N ILE A 544 28.00 -0.68 -3.04
CA ILE A 544 27.34 -1.27 -1.87
C ILE A 544 28.37 -2.03 -1.02
N PRO A 545 28.37 -1.84 0.31
CA PRO A 545 29.24 -2.59 1.20
C PRO A 545 29.10 -4.10 1.04
N GLU A 546 30.26 -4.79 1.07
CA GLU A 546 30.32 -6.24 1.05
C GLU A 546 29.51 -6.84 2.21
N PRO A 547 28.79 -7.93 1.97
CA PRO A 547 27.98 -8.56 2.98
C PRO A 547 28.88 -9.25 4.02
N ARG A 548 28.60 -9.01 5.29
CA ARG A 548 29.34 -9.63 6.39
C ARG A 548 28.87 -11.07 6.60
N LEU A 549 29.82 -11.99 6.74
CA LEU A 549 29.60 -13.44 6.98
C LEU A 549 29.34 -13.78 8.45
N GLU A 550 28.94 -12.79 9.25
CA GLU A 550 28.68 -12.97 10.68
C GLU A 550 27.34 -13.69 10.92
N ASP A 551 27.29 -14.50 11.97
CA ASP A 551 26.05 -15.15 12.39
C ASP A 551 24.99 -14.09 12.77
N LYS A 552 23.85 -14.15 12.10
CA LYS A 552 22.72 -13.25 12.35
C LYS A 552 21.88 -13.77 13.51
N GLN A 553 22.36 -13.56 14.74
CA GLN A 553 21.64 -13.94 15.95
C GLN A 553 20.26 -13.26 16.02
N PRO A 554 19.24 -13.94 16.57
CA PRO A 554 17.94 -13.33 16.83
C PRO A 554 18.08 -12.07 17.67
N CYS A 555 17.45 -10.98 17.23
CA CYS A 555 17.50 -9.65 17.83
C CYS A 555 16.16 -8.95 17.60
N GLY A 556 15.61 -8.35 18.65
CA GLY A 556 14.32 -7.65 18.56
C GLY A 556 14.35 -6.47 17.60
N ARG A 557 13.19 -6.19 16.99
CA ARG A 557 13.00 -5.05 16.08
C ARG A 557 13.05 -3.73 16.83
N VAL A 558 13.81 -2.78 16.28
CA VAL A 558 13.72 -1.38 16.69
C VAL A 558 12.42 -0.80 16.15
N ASN A 559 11.55 -0.33 17.05
CA ASN A 559 10.33 0.38 16.69
C ASN A 559 10.56 1.89 16.84
N MET A 560 9.95 2.67 15.94
CA MET A 560 9.95 4.13 16.07
C MET A 560 9.12 4.49 17.30
N THR A 561 9.57 5.48 18.06
CA THR A 561 8.79 6.02 19.18
C THR A 561 8.00 7.22 18.71
N GLU A 562 7.04 7.67 19.51
CA GLU A 562 6.27 8.87 19.24
C GLU A 562 6.39 9.84 20.43
N ARG A 563 6.13 11.12 20.19
CA ARG A 563 6.03 12.16 21.24
C ARG A 563 4.95 11.81 22.27
N GLU A 564 4.77 12.52 23.37
CA GLU A 564 3.62 12.22 24.25
C GLU A 564 2.29 12.66 23.63
N ALA A 565 1.23 11.86 23.76
CA ALA A 565 -0.06 12.18 23.14
C ALA A 565 -0.62 13.53 23.60
N GLY A 566 -0.45 13.87 24.90
CA GLY A 566 -0.88 15.15 25.45
C GLY A 566 -0.14 16.37 24.87
N GLU A 567 1.09 16.20 24.40
CA GLU A 567 1.82 17.24 23.66
C GLU A 567 1.36 17.30 22.20
N ARG A 568 1.24 16.12 21.56
CA ARG A 568 0.88 15.97 20.15
C ARG A 568 -0.45 16.61 19.78
N ILE A 569 -1.42 16.63 20.69
CA ILE A 569 -2.74 17.26 20.45
C ILE A 569 -2.69 18.80 20.43
N CYS A 570 -1.58 19.41 20.87
CA CYS A 570 -1.46 20.87 21.00
C CYS A 570 -0.82 21.54 19.78
N ASP A 571 -0.23 20.77 18.86
CA ASP A 571 0.51 21.29 17.72
C ASP A 571 0.44 20.36 16.49
N PHE A 572 1.02 20.85 15.39
CA PHE A 572 1.14 20.13 14.13
C PHE A 572 2.59 19.70 13.84
N GLU A 573 3.45 19.60 14.87
CA GLU A 573 4.82 19.11 14.71
C GLU A 573 4.84 17.58 14.53
N GLY A 574 5.94 17.04 14.00
CA GLY A 574 6.07 15.62 13.68
C GLY A 574 5.77 14.71 14.87
N VAL A 575 4.88 13.71 14.71
CA VAL A 575 4.44 12.83 15.81
C VAL A 575 5.44 11.75 16.17
N GLU A 576 6.12 11.21 15.18
CA GLU A 576 7.04 10.08 15.32
C GLU A 576 8.48 10.57 15.44
N ASN A 577 9.26 9.99 16.36
CA ASN A 577 10.68 10.26 16.56
C ASN A 577 11.52 9.34 15.67
N CYS A 578 12.60 9.87 15.09
CA CYS A 578 13.54 9.06 14.32
C CYS A 578 14.36 8.12 15.22
N MET A 579 14.86 7.02 14.65
CA MET A 579 15.86 6.16 15.31
C MET A 579 17.11 6.96 15.66
N THR A 580 17.75 6.61 16.78
CA THR A 580 19.13 7.00 17.02
C THR A 580 20.08 6.26 16.06
N LYS A 581 21.30 6.79 15.89
CA LYS A 581 22.34 6.11 15.08
C LYS A 581 22.63 4.69 15.56
N ALA A 582 22.67 4.48 16.87
CA ALA A 582 22.95 3.17 17.47
C ALA A 582 21.84 2.17 17.15
N GLU A 583 20.58 2.59 17.30
CA GLU A 583 19.41 1.79 16.94
C GLU A 583 19.39 1.47 15.44
N ALA A 584 19.65 2.46 14.59
CA ALA A 584 19.70 2.27 13.14
C ALA A 584 20.80 1.30 12.72
N CYS A 585 21.98 1.35 13.34
CA CYS A 585 23.06 0.41 13.08
C CYS A 585 22.70 -1.02 13.52
N GLN A 586 22.11 -1.17 14.71
CA GLN A 586 21.59 -2.46 15.19
C GLN A 586 20.52 -3.01 14.23
N GLU A 587 19.54 -2.19 13.89
CA GLU A 587 18.42 -2.58 13.04
C GLU A 587 18.89 -2.95 11.62
N ALA A 588 19.80 -2.16 11.02
CA ALA A 588 20.39 -2.47 9.74
C ALA A 588 21.24 -3.76 9.78
N SER A 589 21.88 -4.06 10.91
CA SER A 589 22.66 -5.29 11.09
C SER A 589 21.81 -6.57 11.06
N ARG A 590 20.50 -6.45 11.32
CA ARG A 590 19.54 -7.57 11.26
C ARG A 590 19.24 -8.01 9.82
N CYS A 591 19.50 -7.18 8.81
CA CYS A 591 19.25 -7.52 7.42
C CYS A 591 20.06 -8.76 7.00
N LEU A 592 19.35 -9.75 6.42
CA LEU A 592 19.93 -11.02 6.00
C LEU A 592 20.66 -10.95 4.64
N ARG A 593 20.70 -9.78 3.99
CA ARG A 593 21.29 -9.58 2.66
C ARG A 593 20.82 -10.65 1.67
N CYS A 594 19.50 -10.80 1.52
CA CYS A 594 18.90 -11.79 0.61
C CYS A 594 19.25 -11.55 -0.87
N ASP A 595 19.72 -10.34 -1.20
CA ASP A 595 20.36 -9.99 -2.47
C ASP A 595 21.65 -10.78 -2.73
N HIS A 596 22.36 -11.19 -1.66
CA HIS A 596 23.64 -11.89 -1.74
C HIS A 596 23.57 -13.35 -1.24
N PHE A 597 23.07 -13.61 -0.03
CA PHE A 597 23.04 -14.96 0.57
C PHE A 597 21.81 -15.80 0.19
N GLY A 598 21.03 -15.35 -0.79
CA GLY A 598 19.82 -16.04 -1.27
C GLY A 598 19.88 -16.41 -2.74
N TYR A 599 18.75 -16.87 -3.28
CA TYR A 599 18.57 -17.15 -4.71
C TYR A 599 18.87 -15.93 -5.63
N GLY A 600 18.99 -14.72 -5.05
CA GLY A 600 19.42 -13.51 -5.75
C GLY A 600 20.76 -13.63 -6.46
N VAL A 601 21.76 -14.25 -5.84
CA VAL A 601 23.10 -14.36 -6.42
C VAL A 601 23.10 -15.14 -7.75
N PHE A 602 22.14 -16.05 -7.97
CA PHE A 602 22.09 -16.92 -9.15
C PHE A 602 21.34 -16.32 -10.35
N LYS A 603 20.51 -15.28 -10.15
CA LYS A 603 19.66 -14.69 -11.21
C LYS A 603 19.58 -13.16 -11.16
N GLY A 604 20.73 -12.51 -10.96
CA GLY A 604 20.86 -11.06 -11.13
C GLY A 604 20.70 -10.22 -9.85
N GLY A 605 20.22 -10.79 -8.74
CA GLY A 605 20.28 -10.22 -7.39
C GLY A 605 19.54 -8.90 -7.22
N ARG A 606 20.18 -7.82 -7.64
CA ARG A 606 19.74 -6.43 -7.59
C ARG A 606 19.70 -5.88 -9.01
N ASP A 607 18.62 -5.21 -9.37
CA ASP A 607 18.54 -4.48 -10.64
C ASP A 607 19.40 -3.22 -10.53
N ILE A 608 20.60 -3.24 -11.11
CA ILE A 608 21.53 -2.08 -11.05
C ILE A 608 21.09 -0.93 -11.96
N LYS A 609 20.22 -1.23 -12.92
CA LYS A 609 19.61 -0.28 -13.86
C LYS A 609 18.17 -0.69 -14.17
N TRP A 610 17.40 0.24 -14.69
CA TRP A 610 16.08 -0.03 -15.27
C TRP A 610 15.82 0.90 -16.45
#